data_AF-A0A380EGM0-F1
#
_entry.id   AF-A0A380EGM0-F1
#
_cell.length_a   1.000
_cell.length_b   1.000
_cell.length_c   1.000
_cell.angle_alpha   90.00
_cell.angle_beta   90.00
_cell.angle_gamma   90.00
#
_symmetry.space_group_name_H-M   'P 1'
#
loop_
_entity.id
_entity.type
_entity.pdbx_description
1 polymer ?
#
loop_
_entity_poly.entity_id
_entity_poly.type
_entity_poly.pdbx_seq_one_letter_code
_entity_poly.pdbx_strand_id
1 'polypeptide(L)'
;MEGFFQKKEALPSDAVIHFIGSLQSRKVKDVINDVDYFHALDRLSLAKEINKRAEHKIKCFLQVNVSGEASKHGIALEDVDQFIDDLKKYDKIEICRFNDDGTIDR
;
A
#
# COMPACT_ATOMS: atom_id res chain seq x y z
N MET A 1 -5.75 13.26 9.45
CA MET A 1 -5.31 13.59 8.08
C MET A 1 -4.73 14.99 7.99
N GLU A 2 -5.18 15.94 8.80
CA GLU A 2 -4.63 17.31 8.81
C GLU A 2 -3.09 17.36 8.91
N GLY A 3 -2.49 16.54 9.78
CA GLY A 3 -1.02 16.44 9.88
C GLY A 3 -0.30 15.77 8.69
N PHE A 4 -1.01 15.03 7.81
CA PHE A 4 -0.40 14.47 6.59
C PHE A 4 -0.21 15.58 5.55
N PHE A 5 -1.27 16.37 5.30
CA PHE A 5 -1.23 17.44 4.31
C PHE A 5 -0.27 18.56 4.70
N GLN A 6 -0.25 18.96 5.98
CA GLN A 6 0.72 19.97 6.46
C GLN A 6 2.18 19.54 6.23
N LYS A 7 2.49 18.26 6.43
CA LYS A 7 3.83 17.74 6.19
C LYS A 7 4.13 17.68 4.69
N LYS A 8 3.18 17.27 3.86
CA LYS A 8 3.33 17.24 2.40
C LYS A 8 3.60 18.64 1.83
N GLU A 9 2.86 19.65 2.26
CA GLU A 9 3.05 21.03 1.79
C GLU A 9 4.43 21.60 2.13
N ALA A 10 5.09 21.09 3.18
CA ALA A 10 6.43 21.50 3.57
C ALA A 10 7.55 20.76 2.78
N LEU A 11 7.21 19.79 1.94
CA LEU A 11 8.17 19.01 1.16
C LEU A 11 8.41 19.61 -0.24
N PRO A 12 9.58 19.29 -0.86
CA PRO A 12 9.81 19.58 -2.27
C PRO A 12 8.72 19.00 -3.17
N SER A 13 8.46 19.65 -4.31
CA SER A 13 7.43 19.22 -5.27
C SER A 13 7.69 17.87 -5.91
N ASP A 14 8.96 17.43 -5.92
CA ASP A 14 9.43 16.15 -6.45
C ASP A 14 9.65 15.08 -5.35
N ALA A 15 9.22 15.37 -4.12
CA ALA A 15 9.35 14.42 -3.02
C ALA A 15 8.52 13.16 -3.28
N VAL A 16 9.16 12.00 -3.13
CA VAL A 16 8.51 10.70 -3.17
C VAL A 16 7.83 10.44 -1.82
N ILE A 17 6.52 10.26 -1.84
CA ILE A 17 5.69 10.15 -0.63
C ILE A 17 5.44 8.68 -0.30
N HIS A 18 5.98 8.26 0.85
CA HIS A 18 5.73 6.95 1.44
C HIS A 18 4.68 7.06 2.53
N PHE A 19 3.56 6.36 2.39
CA PHE A 19 2.55 6.20 3.42
C PHE A 19 2.80 4.91 4.20
N ILE A 20 3.10 5.06 5.49
CA ILE A 20 3.39 3.98 6.41
C ILE A 20 2.29 3.95 7.48
N GLY A 21 1.69 2.78 7.66
CA GLY A 21 0.60 2.56 8.61
C GLY A 21 -0.72 2.19 7.93
N SER A 22 -1.68 1.72 8.73
CA SER A 22 -2.95 1.24 8.22
C SER A 22 -3.83 2.38 7.70
N LEU A 23 -4.55 2.09 6.61
CA LEU A 23 -5.49 3.04 6.01
C LEU A 23 -6.89 2.43 5.99
N GLN A 24 -7.87 3.15 6.55
CA GLN A 24 -9.27 2.76 6.43
C GLN A 24 -9.74 2.99 4.99
N SER A 25 -10.51 2.06 4.41
CA SER A 25 -10.92 2.15 3.00
C SER A 25 -11.64 3.48 2.68
N ARG A 26 -12.46 4.00 3.59
CA ARG A 26 -13.14 5.31 3.41
C ARG A 26 -12.22 6.53 3.30
N LYS A 27 -10.96 6.40 3.74
CA LYS A 27 -9.94 7.45 3.71
C LYS A 27 -9.02 7.38 2.50
N VAL A 28 -9.09 6.29 1.72
CA VAL A 28 -8.29 6.12 0.50
C VAL A 28 -8.49 7.29 -0.46
N LYS A 29 -9.75 7.66 -0.72
CA LYS A 29 -10.10 8.78 -1.62
C LYS A 29 -9.47 10.12 -1.21
N ASP A 30 -9.12 10.28 0.07
CA ASP A 30 -8.63 11.53 0.60
C ASP A 30 -7.10 11.63 0.45
N VAL A 31 -6.37 10.50 0.39
CA VAL A 31 -4.88 10.51 0.49
C VAL A 31 -4.16 9.79 -0.64
N ILE A 32 -4.81 8.87 -1.37
CA ILE A 32 -4.09 7.92 -2.21
C ILE A 32 -3.39 8.57 -3.41
N ASN A 33 -3.97 9.66 -3.95
CA ASN A 33 -3.39 10.39 -5.07
C ASN A 33 -2.19 11.26 -4.65
N ASP A 34 -1.94 11.39 -3.35
CA ASP A 34 -0.78 12.08 -2.79
C ASP A 34 0.37 11.14 -2.40
N VAL A 35 0.22 9.84 -2.67
CA VAL A 35 1.13 8.77 -2.23
C VAL A 35 1.74 8.08 -3.43
N ASP A 36 3.04 7.83 -3.37
CA ASP A 36 3.75 7.02 -4.36
C ASP A 36 3.89 5.57 -3.88
N TYR A 37 4.23 5.39 -2.59
CA TYR A 37 4.43 4.08 -1.96
C TYR A 37 3.49 3.89 -0.77
N PHE A 38 2.72 2.81 -0.77
CA PHE A 38 1.82 2.41 0.31
C PHE A 38 2.32 1.13 0.98
N HIS A 39 2.64 1.18 2.28
CA HIS A 39 3.36 0.09 2.97
C HIS A 39 2.46 -0.92 3.69
N ALA A 40 1.14 -0.73 3.67
CA ALA A 40 0.22 -1.46 4.54
C ALA A 40 -0.93 -2.12 3.77
N LEU A 41 -0.65 -2.69 2.58
CA LEU A 41 -1.68 -3.40 1.82
C LEU A 41 -1.90 -4.79 2.43
N ASP A 42 -3.05 -4.97 3.09
CA ASP A 42 -3.34 -6.18 3.87
C ASP A 42 -4.65 -6.89 3.51
N ARG A 43 -5.50 -6.29 2.66
CA ARG A 43 -6.83 -6.82 2.35
C ARG A 43 -7.37 -6.37 0.99
N LEU A 44 -8.17 -7.24 0.36
CA LEU A 44 -8.69 -7.00 -0.99
C LEU A 44 -9.65 -5.81 -1.07
N SER A 45 -10.37 -5.50 0.01
CA SER A 45 -11.26 -4.33 0.06
C SER A 45 -10.48 -3.01 0.03
N LEU A 46 -9.26 -3.00 0.57
CA LEU A 46 -8.36 -1.85 0.50
C LEU A 46 -7.76 -1.73 -0.90
N ALA A 47 -7.24 -2.84 -1.45
CA ALA A 47 -6.75 -2.90 -2.83
C ALA A 47 -7.80 -2.41 -3.84
N LYS A 48 -9.04 -2.90 -3.72
CA LYS A 48 -10.15 -2.50 -4.58
C LYS A 48 -10.42 -1.00 -4.52
N GLU A 49 -10.41 -0.41 -3.32
CA GLU A 49 -10.67 1.03 -3.18
C GLU A 49 -9.48 1.85 -3.70
N ILE A 50 -8.23 1.40 -3.49
CA ILE A 50 -7.04 2.03 -4.09
C ILE A 50 -7.15 2.01 -5.61
N ASN A 51 -7.41 0.85 -6.21
CA ASN A 51 -7.53 0.74 -7.67
C ASN A 51 -8.65 1.60 -8.25
N LYS A 52 -9.75 1.72 -7.50
CA LYS A 52 -10.88 2.56 -7.90
C LYS A 52 -10.55 4.06 -7.89
N ARG A 53 -9.75 4.52 -6.92
CA ARG A 53 -9.52 5.95 -6.64
C ARG A 53 -8.23 6.51 -7.20
N ALA A 54 -7.20 5.68 -7.32
CA ALA A 54 -5.89 6.12 -7.77
C ALA A 54 -5.96 6.68 -9.19
N GLU A 55 -5.26 7.78 -9.45
CA GLU A 55 -5.11 8.37 -10.79
C GLU A 55 -3.83 7.90 -11.49
N HIS A 56 -2.90 7.37 -10.72
CA HIS A 56 -1.65 6.74 -11.15
C HIS A 56 -1.47 5.37 -10.49
N LYS A 57 -0.39 4.66 -10.86
CA LYS A 57 -0.03 3.41 -10.18
C LYS A 57 0.52 3.70 -8.79
N ILE A 58 0.01 2.98 -7.79
CA ILE A 58 0.49 3.02 -6.42
C ILE A 58 1.37 1.80 -6.18
N LYS A 59 2.61 2.07 -5.78
CA LYS A 59 3.55 1.02 -5.38
C LYS A 59 3.20 0.53 -3.99
N CYS A 60 2.88 -0.75 -3.86
CA CYS A 60 2.32 -1.33 -2.65
C CYS A 60 3.27 -2.38 -2.08
N PHE A 61 3.56 -2.27 -0.79
CA PHE A 61 4.12 -3.37 -0.01
C PHE A 61 2.98 -4.13 0.69
N LEU A 62 3.14 -5.45 0.75
CA LEU A 62 2.22 -6.31 1.47
C LEU A 62 2.54 -6.29 2.96
N GLN A 63 1.53 -6.08 3.79
CA GLN A 63 1.67 -6.23 5.23
C GLN A 63 1.29 -7.65 5.61
N VAL A 64 2.29 -8.44 5.99
CA VAL A 64 2.14 -9.83 6.39
C VAL A 64 2.17 -9.96 7.92
N ASN A 65 1.25 -10.71 8.48
CA ASN A 65 1.25 -11.06 9.90
C ASN A 65 2.14 -12.28 10.13
N VAL A 66 3.39 -12.03 10.52
CA VAL A 66 4.39 -13.08 10.80
C VAL A 66 4.28 -13.70 12.19
N SER A 67 3.42 -13.17 13.07
CA SER A 67 3.34 -13.67 14.45
C SER A 67 2.33 -14.81 14.62
N GLY A 68 1.49 -15.08 13.61
CA GLY A 68 0.42 -16.08 13.68
C GLY A 68 -0.73 -15.74 14.65
N GLU A 69 -0.73 -14.56 15.27
CA GLU A 69 -1.81 -14.14 16.17
C GLU A 69 -2.94 -13.50 15.35
N ALA A 70 -4.14 -14.09 15.39
CA ALA A 70 -5.30 -13.60 14.63
C ALA A 70 -5.74 -12.17 15.00
N SER A 71 -5.30 -11.63 16.14
CA SER A 71 -5.59 -10.27 16.60
C SER A 71 -4.72 -9.20 15.90
N LYS A 72 -3.61 -9.58 15.26
CA LYS A 72 -2.72 -8.64 14.58
C LYS A 72 -3.13 -8.41 13.14
N HIS A 73 -2.94 -7.18 12.67
CA HIS A 73 -3.22 -6.78 11.29
C HIS A 73 -2.19 -7.38 10.32
N GLY A 74 -2.66 -7.72 9.12
CA GLY A 74 -1.83 -8.25 8.04
C GLY A 74 -2.43 -9.51 7.42
N ILE A 75 -1.90 -9.88 6.26
CA ILE A 75 -2.22 -11.12 5.54
C ILE A 75 -1.56 -12.28 6.29
N ALA A 76 -2.25 -13.40 6.47
CA ALA A 76 -1.61 -14.61 7.01
C ALA A 76 -0.51 -15.07 6.05
N LEU A 77 0.58 -15.62 6.57
CA LEU A 77 1.74 -15.97 5.73
C LEU A 77 1.37 -16.96 4.62
N GLU A 78 0.50 -17.92 4.93
CA GLU A 78 -0.04 -18.92 4.00
C GLU A 78 -0.94 -18.34 2.89
N ASP A 79 -1.51 -17.15 3.10
CA ASP A 79 -2.46 -16.52 2.17
C ASP A 79 -1.77 -15.53 1.21
N VAL A 80 -0.47 -15.25 1.40
CA VAL A 80 0.26 -14.22 0.63
C VAL A 80 0.23 -14.47 -0.87
N ASP A 81 0.49 -15.70 -1.30
CA ASP A 81 0.53 -16.05 -2.72
C ASP A 81 -0.85 -15.87 -3.37
N GLN A 82 -1.90 -16.35 -2.70
CA GLN A 82 -3.28 -16.19 -3.16
C GLN A 82 -3.67 -14.70 -3.21
N PHE A 83 -3.22 -13.91 -2.24
CA PHE A 83 -3.45 -12.47 -2.21
C PHE A 83 -2.79 -11.79 -3.42
N ILE A 84 -1.53 -12.11 -3.73
CA ILE A 84 -0.81 -11.59 -4.90
C ILE A 84 -1.54 -11.92 -6.19
N ASP A 85 -2.02 -13.17 -6.33
CA ASP A 85 -2.78 -13.60 -7.50
C ASP A 85 -4.08 -12.80 -7.66
N ASP A 86 -4.78 -12.57 -6.56
CA ASP A 86 -6.00 -11.75 -6.55
C ASP A 86 -5.74 -10.29 -6.94
N LEU A 87 -4.54 -9.77 -6.69
CA LEU A 87 -4.18 -8.40 -7.03
C LEU A 87 -3.90 -8.20 -8.52
N LYS A 88 -3.63 -9.26 -9.30
CA LYS A 88 -3.32 -9.16 -10.74
C LYS A 88 -4.43 -8.47 -11.56
N LYS A 89 -5.67 -8.44 -11.05
CA LYS A 89 -6.81 -7.76 -11.69
C LYS A 89 -6.84 -6.24 -11.46
N TYR A 90 -5.97 -5.71 -10.60
CA TYR A 90 -5.90 -4.28 -10.27
C TYR A 90 -4.73 -3.64 -11.03
N ASP A 91 -5.05 -2.86 -12.04
CA ASP A 91 -4.12 -2.22 -12.98
C ASP A 91 -3.36 -1.02 -12.38
N LYS A 92 -3.88 -0.43 -11.30
CA LYS A 92 -3.28 0.71 -10.58
C LYS A 92 -2.51 0.30 -9.33
N ILE A 93 -2.37 -1.01 -9.08
CA ILE A 93 -1.57 -1.53 -7.98
C ILE A 93 -0.32 -2.17 -8.56
N GLU A 94 0.83 -1.70 -8.10
CA GLU A 94 2.13 -2.28 -8.43
C GLU A 94 2.74 -2.87 -7.16
N ILE A 95 2.99 -4.17 -7.14
CA ILE A 95 3.52 -4.81 -5.93
C ILE A 95 5.04 -4.69 -5.92
N CYS A 96 5.56 -4.02 -4.89
CA CYS A 96 6.99 -3.95 -4.64
C CYS A 96 7.49 -5.32 -4.18
N ARG A 97 8.50 -5.85 -4.87
CA ARG A 97 9.18 -7.09 -4.52
C ARG A 97 10.60 -6.82 -4.07
N PHE A 98 11.08 -7.65 -3.15
CA PHE A 98 12.49 -7.70 -2.81
C PHE A 98 13.18 -8.70 -3.72
N ASN A 99 14.29 -8.28 -4.30
CA ASN A 99 15.18 -9.11 -5.09
C ASN A 99 16.13 -9.88 -4.17
N ASP A 100 16.69 -10.98 -4.67
CA ASP A 100 17.62 -11.85 -3.93
C ASP A 100 18.90 -11.12 -3.47
N ASP A 101 19.24 -10.01 -4.14
CA ASP A 101 20.37 -9.13 -3.79
C ASP A 101 20.03 -8.08 -2.72
N GLY A 102 18.81 -8.12 -2.17
CA GLY A 102 18.31 -7.19 -1.15
C GLY A 102 17.81 -5.86 -1.71
N THR A 103 17.73 -5.69 -3.03
CA THR A 103 17.14 -4.49 -3.65
C THR A 103 15.61 -4.60 -3.75
N ILE A 104 14.93 -3.47 -3.96
CA ILE A 104 13.50 -3.43 -4.29
C ILE A 104 13.38 -2.96 -5.73
N ASP A 105 12.51 -3.60 -6.50
CA ASP A 105 12.17 -3.14 -7.86
C ASP A 105 11.75 -1.66 -7.82
N ARG A 106 12.57 -0.80 -8.43
CA ARG A 106 12.36 0.65 -8.50
C ARG A 106 11.51 1.04 -9.69
#